data_AF-A0AAU0RVV5-F1
#
_entry.id   AF-A0AAU0RVV5-F1
#
_cell.length_a   1.000
_cell.length_b   1.000
_cell.length_c   1.000
_cell.angle_alpha   90.00
_cell.angle_beta   90.00
_cell.angle_gamma   90.00
#
_symmetry.space_group_name_H-M   'P 1'
#
loop_
_entity.id
_entity.type
_entity.pdbx_description
1 polymer ?
#
loop_
_entity_poly.entity_id
_entity_poly.type
_entity_poly.pdbx_seq_one_letter_code
_entity_poly.pdbx_strand_id
1 'polypeptide(L)'
;MVTKAIGSYFSPAVVASAEKCAARLIDSLPDQANIEKNRVLLAYGGGKDSSYMVAWVRYVQGLVKEQRGQTFQLRVTTNSHAGMSHKVMENIDNVYRALEIYGDDSVECLITDGQVIRPFSPDLPMPESVKIQNRTDVLMNGHRFQADARSTFCNACNLSMVNSFGLASHHGAGVDVIITGDSSKEQTAYFAWARHLSRIFKAPDVDKNRGFEGFLETLDGVAKGYYEEIYAIIMRLSACVVRLELHWGFSSV
;
A
#
# COMPACT_ATOMS: atom_id res chain seq x y z
N MET A 1 14.46 -22.91 -4.24
CA MET A 1 13.56 -23.94 -4.80
C MET A 1 12.29 -23.30 -5.36
N VAL A 2 11.71 -22.32 -4.64
CA VAL A 2 10.58 -21.45 -5.06
C VAL A 2 10.68 -20.90 -6.50
N THR A 3 11.82 -20.33 -6.90
CA THR A 3 11.96 -19.64 -8.20
C THR A 3 11.63 -20.53 -9.39
N LYS A 4 12.17 -21.75 -9.45
CA LYS A 4 11.90 -22.70 -10.55
C LYS A 4 10.44 -23.15 -10.60
N ALA A 5 9.80 -23.33 -9.43
CA ALA A 5 8.40 -23.71 -9.36
C ALA A 5 7.50 -22.58 -9.87
N ILE A 6 7.68 -21.35 -9.38
CA ILE A 6 6.89 -20.18 -9.84
C ILE A 6 7.10 -19.94 -11.34
N GLY A 7 8.35 -19.99 -11.81
CA GLY A 7 8.69 -19.73 -13.22
C GLY A 7 8.00 -20.69 -14.19
N SER A 8 7.67 -21.92 -13.76
CA SER A 8 6.96 -22.90 -14.60
C SER A 8 5.52 -22.49 -14.97
N TYR A 9 4.92 -21.59 -14.19
CA TYR A 9 3.58 -21.05 -14.43
C TYR A 9 3.58 -19.80 -15.32
N PHE A 10 4.76 -19.25 -15.64
CA PHE A 10 4.90 -18.05 -16.44
C PHE A 10 5.21 -18.36 -17.91
N SER A 11 4.64 -17.54 -18.80
CA SER A 11 5.02 -17.59 -20.21
C SER A 11 6.46 -17.09 -20.38
N PRO A 12 7.15 -17.47 -21.48
CA PRO A 12 8.51 -16.99 -21.76
C PRO A 12 8.63 -15.46 -21.76
N ALA A 13 7.58 -14.75 -22.21
CA ALA A 13 7.55 -13.29 -22.20
C ALA A 13 7.52 -12.70 -20.78
N VAL A 14 6.81 -13.36 -19.85
CA VAL A 14 6.74 -12.97 -18.44
C VAL A 14 8.05 -13.25 -17.71
N VAL A 15 8.71 -14.37 -18.04
CA VAL A 15 10.06 -14.68 -17.52
C VAL A 15 11.06 -13.61 -17.99
N ALA A 16 11.08 -13.30 -19.28
CA ALA A 16 11.98 -12.27 -19.82
C ALA A 16 11.69 -10.86 -19.25
N SER A 17 10.44 -10.54 -18.91
CA SER A 17 10.11 -9.28 -18.25
C SER A 17 10.59 -9.26 -16.81
N ALA A 18 10.51 -10.38 -16.09
CA ALA A 18 11.05 -10.51 -14.73
C ALA A 18 12.56 -10.34 -14.70
N GLU A 19 13.30 -10.93 -15.64
CA GLU A 19 14.76 -10.77 -15.76
C GLU A 19 15.16 -9.30 -15.98
N LYS A 20 14.46 -8.61 -16.90
CA LYS A 20 14.66 -7.17 -17.13
C LYS A 20 14.33 -6.34 -15.88
N CYS A 21 13.29 -6.71 -15.15
CA CYS A 21 12.94 -6.05 -13.90
C CYS A 21 13.99 -6.29 -12.83
N ALA A 22 14.51 -7.51 -12.67
CA ALA A 22 15.56 -7.82 -11.72
C ALA A 22 16.79 -6.94 -11.95
N ALA A 23 17.25 -6.82 -13.20
CA ALA A 23 18.37 -5.95 -13.56
C ALA A 23 18.10 -4.48 -13.22
N ARG A 24 16.96 -3.94 -13.69
CA ARG A 24 16.56 -2.55 -13.42
C ARG A 24 16.38 -2.25 -11.93
N LEU A 25 15.85 -3.21 -11.18
CA LEU A 25 15.65 -3.09 -9.75
C LEU A 25 17.01 -2.95 -9.07
N ILE A 26 17.95 -3.86 -9.35
CA ILE A 26 19.31 -3.81 -8.80
C ILE A 26 19.96 -2.46 -9.08
N ASP A 27 19.86 -1.95 -10.32
CA ASP A 27 20.44 -0.65 -10.70
C ASP A 27 19.80 0.54 -9.96
N SER A 28 18.57 0.39 -9.47
CA SER A 28 17.83 1.41 -8.71
C SER A 28 18.00 1.33 -7.19
N LEU A 29 18.56 0.23 -6.67
CA LEU A 29 18.74 0.06 -5.23
C LEU A 29 19.85 0.98 -4.69
N PRO A 30 19.66 1.62 -3.53
CA PRO A 30 20.69 2.43 -2.89
C PRO A 30 21.99 1.67 -2.57
N ASP A 31 21.91 0.46 -2.01
CA ASP A 31 23.08 -0.39 -1.73
C ASP A 31 23.14 -1.57 -2.72
N GLN A 32 23.80 -1.34 -3.86
CA GLN A 32 23.97 -2.37 -4.89
C GLN A 32 24.99 -3.46 -4.51
N ALA A 33 25.87 -3.17 -3.54
CA ALA A 33 26.89 -4.11 -3.08
C ALA A 33 26.31 -5.11 -2.06
N ASN A 34 25.44 -4.64 -1.16
CA ASN A 34 24.77 -5.42 -0.13
C ASN A 34 23.25 -5.34 -0.35
N ILE A 35 22.79 -6.05 -1.38
CA ILE A 35 21.39 -6.02 -1.84
C ILE A 35 20.40 -6.32 -0.70
N GLU A 36 20.78 -7.17 0.26
CA GLU A 36 20.01 -7.56 1.43
C GLU A 36 19.72 -6.45 2.44
N LYS A 37 20.43 -5.32 2.35
CA LYS A 37 20.12 -4.13 3.16
C LYS A 37 18.96 -3.31 2.60
N ASN A 38 18.66 -3.48 1.32
CA ASN A 38 17.59 -2.74 0.68
C ASN A 38 16.25 -3.42 0.96
N ARG A 39 15.21 -2.61 1.17
CA ARG A 39 13.84 -3.06 1.35
C ARG A 39 12.94 -2.55 0.22
N VAL A 40 12.22 -3.48 -0.39
CA VAL A 40 11.28 -3.23 -1.49
C VAL A 40 9.85 -3.46 -1.00
N LEU A 41 8.97 -2.48 -1.20
CA LEU A 41 7.56 -2.56 -0.84
C LEU A 41 6.69 -3.01 -2.02
N LEU A 42 5.76 -3.91 -1.74
CA LEU A 42 4.68 -4.30 -2.65
C LEU A 42 3.33 -4.27 -1.91
N ALA A 43 2.35 -3.63 -2.53
CA ALA A 43 0.97 -3.65 -2.07
C ALA A 43 0.25 -4.93 -2.51
N TYR A 44 -0.52 -5.55 -1.61
CA TYR A 44 -1.29 -6.75 -1.90
C TYR A 44 -2.67 -6.75 -1.24
N GLY A 45 -3.73 -6.65 -2.08
CA GLY A 45 -5.13 -6.60 -1.63
C GLY A 45 -5.91 -7.90 -1.79
N GLY A 46 -5.29 -9.01 -2.23
CA GLY A 46 -5.96 -10.31 -2.41
C GLY A 46 -6.72 -10.49 -3.72
N GLY A 47 -6.79 -9.46 -4.57
CA GLY A 47 -7.37 -9.56 -5.91
C GLY A 47 -6.43 -10.27 -6.90
N LYS A 48 -6.99 -10.81 -8.00
CA LYS A 48 -6.26 -11.58 -9.03
C LYS A 48 -4.98 -10.88 -9.50
N ASP A 49 -5.07 -9.61 -9.88
CA ASP A 49 -3.94 -8.88 -10.44
C ASP A 49 -2.85 -8.63 -9.39
N SER A 50 -3.25 -8.27 -8.16
CA SER A 50 -2.31 -8.12 -7.04
C SER A 50 -1.67 -9.45 -6.62
N SER A 51 -2.40 -10.57 -6.67
CA SER A 51 -1.86 -11.91 -6.40
C SER A 51 -0.82 -12.30 -7.46
N TYR A 52 -1.09 -12.01 -8.72
CA TYR A 52 -0.13 -12.19 -9.81
C TYR A 52 1.13 -11.35 -9.57
N MET A 53 0.98 -10.09 -9.14
CA MET A 53 2.12 -9.23 -8.84
C MET A 53 2.99 -9.76 -7.68
N VAL A 54 2.39 -10.28 -6.60
CA VAL A 54 3.17 -10.90 -5.51
C VAL A 54 3.94 -12.11 -6.01
N ALA A 55 3.30 -12.98 -6.80
CA ALA A 55 3.97 -14.15 -7.39
C ALA A 55 5.13 -13.73 -8.31
N TRP A 56 4.90 -12.72 -9.15
CA TRP A 56 5.90 -12.22 -10.09
C TRP A 56 7.07 -11.53 -9.38
N VAL A 57 6.83 -10.70 -8.36
CA VAL A 57 7.89 -10.08 -7.56
C VAL A 57 8.66 -11.12 -6.73
N ARG A 58 7.99 -12.14 -6.19
CA ARG A 58 8.69 -13.27 -5.55
C ARG A 58 9.59 -14.02 -6.54
N TYR A 59 9.16 -14.18 -7.79
CA TYR A 59 10.01 -14.73 -8.84
C TYR A 59 11.22 -13.83 -9.14
N VAL A 60 11.03 -12.51 -9.24
CA VAL A 60 12.13 -11.53 -9.38
C VAL A 60 13.11 -11.62 -8.22
N GLN A 61 12.62 -11.65 -6.98
CA GLN A 61 13.45 -11.79 -5.77
C GLN A 61 14.28 -13.09 -5.81
N GLY A 62 13.69 -14.18 -6.30
CA GLY A 62 14.34 -15.46 -6.54
C GLY A 62 15.44 -15.39 -7.62
N LEU A 63 15.18 -14.70 -8.74
CA LEU A 63 16.18 -14.47 -9.79
C LEU A 63 17.38 -13.68 -9.25
N VAL A 64 17.13 -12.63 -8.46
CA VAL A 64 18.20 -11.84 -7.82
C VAL A 64 19.03 -12.73 -6.89
N LYS A 65 18.39 -13.57 -6.07
CA LYS A 65 19.07 -14.52 -5.17
C LYS A 65 19.95 -15.51 -5.93
N GLU A 66 19.45 -16.05 -7.05
CA GLU A 66 20.20 -16.98 -7.89
C GLU A 66 21.42 -16.30 -8.56
N GLN A 67 21.29 -15.04 -8.97
CA GLN A 67 22.35 -14.30 -9.64
C GLN A 67 23.43 -13.76 -8.67
N ARG A 68 23.04 -13.36 -7.46
CA ARG A 68 23.90 -12.62 -6.52
C ARG A 68 24.25 -13.39 -5.25
N GLY A 69 23.63 -14.55 -5.00
CA GLY A 69 23.74 -15.31 -3.75
C GLY A 69 22.93 -14.73 -2.58
N GLN A 70 22.50 -13.47 -2.69
CA GLN A 70 21.69 -12.73 -1.73
C GLN A 70 20.59 -11.94 -2.46
N THR A 71 19.58 -11.49 -1.72
CA THR A 71 18.44 -10.75 -2.29
C THR A 71 17.93 -9.70 -1.31
N PHE A 72 17.13 -8.78 -1.82
CA PHE A 72 16.58 -7.66 -1.07
C PHE A 72 15.49 -8.13 -0.11
N GLN A 73 15.19 -7.32 0.92
CA GLN A 73 14.08 -7.54 1.83
C GLN A 73 12.77 -7.17 1.14
N LEU A 74 11.85 -8.11 0.97
CA LEU A 74 10.53 -7.85 0.39
C LEU A 74 9.52 -7.60 1.51
N ARG A 75 8.91 -6.41 1.52
CA ARG A 75 7.76 -6.10 2.37
C ARG A 75 6.50 -6.19 1.53
N VAL A 76 5.60 -7.10 1.89
CA VAL A 76 4.25 -7.15 1.32
C VAL A 76 3.27 -6.57 2.33
N THR A 77 2.48 -5.57 1.93
CA THR A 77 1.49 -4.93 2.81
C THR A 77 0.07 -5.12 2.30
N THR A 78 -0.83 -5.51 3.18
CA THR A 78 -2.27 -5.61 2.93
C THR A 78 -3.01 -4.52 3.68
N ASN A 79 -3.75 -3.67 2.97
CA ASN A 79 -4.67 -2.71 3.58
C ASN A 79 -5.99 -3.41 3.93
N SER A 80 -6.25 -3.58 5.22
CA SER A 80 -7.51 -4.13 5.72
C SER A 80 -8.59 -3.06 5.73
N HIS A 81 -9.73 -3.36 5.11
CA HIS A 81 -10.88 -2.46 5.06
C HIS A 81 -12.19 -3.24 5.22
N ALA A 82 -13.29 -2.54 5.52
CA ALA A 82 -14.58 -3.18 5.85
C ALA A 82 -15.16 -4.07 4.73
N GLY A 83 -14.64 -3.97 3.50
CA GLY A 83 -15.04 -4.82 2.39
C GLY A 83 -14.29 -6.16 2.32
N MET A 84 -13.24 -6.37 3.12
CA MET A 84 -12.49 -7.61 3.15
C MET A 84 -13.19 -8.62 4.06
N SER A 85 -13.79 -9.64 3.44
CA SER A 85 -14.35 -10.76 4.19
C SER A 85 -13.25 -11.70 4.69
N HIS A 86 -13.58 -12.55 5.67
CA HIS A 86 -12.67 -13.61 6.13
C HIS A 86 -12.18 -14.48 4.97
N LYS A 87 -13.03 -14.74 3.96
CA LYS A 87 -12.63 -15.51 2.77
C LYS A 87 -11.55 -14.81 1.94
N VAL A 88 -11.57 -13.47 1.86
CA VAL A 88 -10.50 -12.71 1.19
C VAL A 88 -9.19 -12.84 1.97
N MET A 89 -9.25 -12.74 3.30
CA MET A 89 -8.08 -12.91 4.17
C MET A 89 -7.50 -14.33 4.08
N GLU A 90 -8.34 -15.36 4.06
CA GLU A 90 -7.94 -16.75 3.85
C GLU A 90 -7.29 -16.95 2.47
N ASN A 91 -7.82 -16.32 1.43
CA ASN A 91 -7.23 -16.39 0.09
C ASN A 91 -5.83 -15.73 0.04
N ILE A 92 -5.65 -14.60 0.74
CA ILE A 92 -4.34 -13.96 0.89
C ILE A 92 -3.36 -14.90 1.62
N ASP A 93 -3.79 -15.51 2.73
CA ASP A 93 -2.98 -16.49 3.46
C ASP A 93 -2.56 -17.68 2.59
N ASN A 94 -3.50 -18.21 1.79
CA ASN A 94 -3.23 -19.30 0.85
C ASN A 94 -2.18 -18.91 -0.20
N VAL A 95 -2.22 -17.68 -0.70
CA VAL A 95 -1.20 -17.17 -1.64
C VAL A 95 0.16 -17.04 -0.94
N TYR A 96 0.21 -16.52 0.28
CA TYR A 96 1.46 -16.46 1.05
C TYR A 96 2.06 -17.84 1.31
N ARG A 97 1.24 -18.85 1.64
CA ARG A 97 1.70 -20.25 1.78
C ARG A 97 2.22 -20.80 0.45
N ALA A 98 1.47 -20.61 -0.64
CA ALA A 98 1.84 -21.13 -1.96
C ALA A 98 3.15 -20.53 -2.50
N LEU A 99 3.46 -19.29 -2.10
CA LEU A 99 4.69 -18.58 -2.49
C LEU A 99 5.84 -18.77 -1.49
N GLU A 100 5.69 -19.68 -0.54
CA GLU A 100 6.67 -19.97 0.53
C GLU A 100 7.17 -18.67 1.19
N ILE A 101 6.25 -17.75 1.47
CA ILE A 101 6.57 -16.47 2.10
C ILE A 101 6.84 -16.66 3.59
N TYR A 102 6.06 -17.52 4.24
CA TYR A 102 6.25 -17.82 5.66
C TYR A 102 7.55 -18.60 5.87
N GLY A 103 8.40 -18.09 6.78
CA GLY A 103 9.70 -18.69 7.11
C GLY A 103 10.85 -18.25 6.19
N ASP A 104 10.61 -17.36 5.23
CA ASP A 104 11.67 -16.71 4.46
C ASP A 104 12.09 -15.41 5.14
N ASP A 105 13.29 -15.38 5.73
CA ASP A 105 13.83 -14.20 6.44
C ASP A 105 14.05 -12.98 5.53
N SER A 106 13.96 -13.16 4.21
CA SER A 106 14.00 -12.05 3.24
C SER A 106 12.62 -11.47 2.92
N VAL A 107 11.56 -11.91 3.59
CA VAL A 107 10.19 -11.42 3.37
C VAL A 107 9.48 -11.12 4.67
N GLU A 108 8.83 -9.97 4.74
CA GLU A 108 7.86 -9.65 5.78
C GLU A 108 6.47 -9.40 5.17
N CYS A 109 5.43 -9.82 5.88
CA CYS A 109 4.04 -9.60 5.49
C CYS A 109 3.33 -8.82 6.58
N LEU A 110 2.79 -7.68 6.20
CA LEU A 110 2.15 -6.73 7.09
C LEU A 110 0.68 -6.57 6.72
N ILE A 111 -0.12 -6.26 7.73
CA ILE A 111 -1.48 -5.79 7.58
C ILE A 111 -1.59 -4.39 8.18
N THR A 112 -2.24 -3.49 7.47
CA THR A 112 -2.56 -2.14 7.94
C THR A 112 -4.06 -2.04 8.19
N ASP A 113 -4.44 -1.71 9.41
CA ASP A 113 -5.82 -1.43 9.82
C ASP A 113 -5.91 0.02 10.28
N GLY A 114 -6.37 0.91 9.41
CA GLY A 114 -6.35 2.35 9.67
C GLY A 114 -4.92 2.87 9.85
N GLN A 115 -4.53 3.17 11.09
CA GLN A 115 -3.20 3.67 11.47
C GLN A 115 -2.30 2.61 12.12
N VAL A 116 -2.80 1.39 12.28
CA VAL A 116 -2.09 0.32 12.98
C VAL A 116 -1.49 -0.64 11.97
N ILE A 117 -0.17 -0.86 12.04
CA ILE A 117 0.56 -1.85 11.25
C ILE A 117 0.90 -3.03 12.14
N ARG A 118 0.63 -4.25 11.67
CA ARG A 118 0.90 -5.51 12.39
C ARG A 118 1.45 -6.56 11.42
N PRO A 119 2.15 -7.60 11.91
CA PRO A 119 2.37 -8.80 11.12
C PRO A 119 1.04 -9.35 10.62
N PHE A 120 0.99 -9.77 9.36
CA PHE A 120 -0.22 -10.34 8.76
C PHE A 120 -0.64 -11.62 9.49
N SER A 121 -1.93 -11.74 9.76
CA SER A 121 -2.58 -12.99 10.11
C SER A 121 -4.03 -12.93 9.63
N PRO A 122 -4.56 -14.01 9.02
CA PRO A 122 -5.90 -14.00 8.42
C PRO A 122 -7.01 -13.85 9.46
N ASP A 123 -6.75 -14.24 10.71
CA ASP A 123 -7.71 -14.23 11.81
C ASP A 123 -7.61 -12.97 12.68
N LEU A 124 -6.79 -11.99 12.28
CA LEU A 124 -6.69 -10.73 13.01
C LEU A 124 -8.03 -9.99 12.97
N PRO A 125 -8.64 -9.70 14.13
CA PRO A 125 -9.81 -8.87 14.15
C PRO A 125 -9.43 -7.45 13.76
N MET A 126 -10.30 -6.82 12.96
CA MET A 126 -10.24 -5.38 12.72
C MET A 126 -10.38 -4.64 14.07
N PRO A 127 -9.53 -3.65 14.37
CA PRO A 127 -9.65 -2.85 15.58
C PRO A 127 -11.02 -2.18 15.68
N GLU A 128 -11.60 -2.13 16.89
CA GLU A 128 -12.95 -1.59 17.07
C GLU A 128 -13.05 -0.11 16.67
N SER A 129 -11.98 0.67 16.91
CA SER A 129 -11.87 2.06 16.45
C SER A 129 -12.03 2.17 14.93
N VAL A 130 -11.41 1.27 14.17
CA VAL A 130 -11.49 1.23 12.70
C VAL A 130 -12.89 0.81 12.25
N LYS A 131 -13.55 -0.13 12.94
CA LYS A 131 -14.95 -0.49 12.64
C LYS A 131 -15.90 0.67 12.86
N ILE A 132 -15.75 1.40 13.97
CA ILE A 132 -16.56 2.58 14.29
C ILE A 132 -16.32 3.67 13.25
N GLN A 133 -15.07 3.91 12.88
CA GLN A 133 -14.69 4.86 11.85
C GLN A 133 -15.34 4.49 10.51
N ASN A 134 -15.21 3.23 10.05
CA ASN A 134 -15.79 2.78 8.80
C ASN A 134 -17.31 2.94 8.75
N ARG A 135 -18.02 2.62 9.85
CA ARG A 135 -19.48 2.83 9.95
C ARG A 135 -19.84 4.31 9.84
N THR A 136 -19.09 5.16 10.54
CA THR A 136 -19.32 6.61 10.52
C THR A 136 -19.02 7.19 9.14
N ASP A 137 -17.92 6.79 8.51
CA ASP A 137 -17.54 7.19 7.16
C ASP A 137 -18.65 6.86 6.16
N VAL A 138 -19.20 5.64 6.18
CA VAL A 138 -20.30 5.25 5.25
C VAL A 138 -21.53 6.13 5.45
N LEU A 139 -21.94 6.36 6.70
CA LEU A 139 -23.12 7.18 7.01
C LEU A 139 -22.93 8.64 6.60
N MET A 140 -21.78 9.23 6.97
CA MET A 140 -21.51 10.64 6.72
C MET A 140 -21.27 10.91 5.24
N ASN A 141 -20.59 10.01 4.55
CA ASN A 141 -20.46 10.09 3.10
C ASN A 141 -21.81 9.97 2.40
N GLY A 142 -22.65 9.01 2.79
CA GLY A 142 -23.99 8.86 2.22
C GLY A 142 -24.84 10.13 2.42
N HIS A 143 -24.76 10.73 3.61
CA HIS A 143 -25.44 11.99 3.90
C HIS A 143 -24.91 13.17 3.06
N ARG A 144 -23.58 13.33 2.96
CA ARG A 144 -22.93 14.46 2.28
C ARG A 144 -23.02 14.39 0.77
N PHE A 145 -22.88 13.19 0.22
CA PHE A 145 -22.83 12.96 -1.22
C PHE A 145 -24.15 12.46 -1.79
N GLN A 146 -25.26 12.58 -1.05
CA GLN A 146 -26.60 12.14 -1.46
C GLN A 146 -26.61 10.68 -1.95
N ALA A 147 -25.83 9.84 -1.27
CA ALA A 147 -25.61 8.45 -1.62
C ALA A 147 -25.02 8.19 -3.03
N ASP A 148 -24.31 9.16 -3.63
CA ASP A 148 -23.49 8.89 -4.81
C ASP A 148 -22.44 7.83 -4.47
N ALA A 149 -22.54 6.67 -5.12
CA ALA A 149 -21.77 5.49 -4.77
C ALA A 149 -20.25 5.71 -4.91
N ARG A 150 -19.80 6.46 -5.92
CA ARG A 150 -18.37 6.72 -6.13
C ARG A 150 -17.80 7.62 -5.05
N SER A 151 -18.48 8.71 -4.74
CA SER A 151 -18.05 9.63 -3.67
C SER A 151 -18.14 8.96 -2.30
N THR A 152 -19.12 8.08 -2.12
CA THR A 152 -19.39 7.42 -0.84
C THR A 152 -18.40 6.32 -0.48
N PHE A 153 -18.01 5.49 -1.46
CA PHE A 153 -17.17 4.32 -1.21
C PHE A 153 -15.76 4.46 -1.77
N CYS A 154 -15.59 5.03 -2.96
CA CYS A 154 -14.28 5.01 -3.64
C CYS A 154 -13.28 5.99 -3.03
N ASN A 155 -13.70 7.18 -2.60
CA ASN A 155 -12.76 8.17 -2.03
C ASN A 155 -12.17 7.69 -0.71
N ALA A 156 -13.00 7.26 0.24
CA ALA A 156 -12.53 6.73 1.53
C ALA A 156 -11.65 5.48 1.34
N CYS A 157 -12.02 4.56 0.45
CA CYS A 157 -11.22 3.36 0.19
C CYS A 157 -9.87 3.68 -0.47
N ASN A 158 -9.84 4.61 -1.44
CA ASN A 158 -8.60 5.03 -2.09
C ASN A 158 -7.68 5.79 -1.14
N LEU A 159 -8.22 6.67 -0.29
CA LEU A 159 -7.43 7.39 0.71
C LEU A 159 -6.89 6.44 1.78
N SER A 160 -7.69 5.48 2.25
CA SER A 160 -7.24 4.42 3.15
C SER A 160 -6.10 3.60 2.53
N MET A 161 -6.23 3.23 1.25
CA MET A 161 -5.20 2.49 0.53
C MET A 161 -3.90 3.28 0.43
N VAL A 162 -3.94 4.56 0.05
CA VAL A 162 -2.74 5.41 -0.03
C VAL A 162 -2.11 5.59 1.35
N ASN A 163 -2.91 5.86 2.37
CA ASN A 163 -2.44 5.98 3.75
C ASN A 163 -1.70 4.71 4.20
N SER A 164 -2.22 3.53 3.81
CA SER A 164 -1.54 2.27 4.10
C SER A 164 -0.17 2.14 3.43
N PHE A 165 0.02 2.73 2.24
CA PHE A 165 1.32 2.75 1.56
C PHE A 165 2.30 3.65 2.28
N GLY A 166 1.86 4.86 2.68
CA GLY A 166 2.69 5.76 3.47
C GLY A 166 3.07 5.16 4.82
N LEU A 167 2.15 4.50 5.50
CA LEU A 167 2.41 3.81 6.76
C LEU A 167 3.40 2.64 6.56
N ALA A 168 3.16 1.78 5.58
CA ALA A 168 4.03 0.66 5.29
C ALA A 168 5.40 1.08 4.75
N SER A 169 5.51 2.21 4.05
CA SER A 169 6.79 2.72 3.54
C SER A 169 7.68 3.26 4.65
N HIS A 170 7.11 3.78 5.74
CA HIS A 170 7.85 4.31 6.90
C HIS A 170 7.98 3.32 8.06
N HIS A 171 7.36 2.14 7.97
CA HIS A 171 7.40 1.16 9.04
C HIS A 171 8.83 0.65 9.32
N GLY A 172 9.25 0.68 10.58
CA GLY A 172 10.61 0.30 10.97
C GLY A 172 11.66 1.23 10.37
N ALA A 173 12.64 0.66 9.67
CA ALA A 173 13.69 1.43 8.98
C ALA A 173 13.24 2.01 7.61
N GLY A 174 11.96 1.90 7.27
CA GLY A 174 11.43 2.35 5.98
C GLY A 174 11.69 1.39 4.81
N VAL A 175 11.47 1.86 3.59
CA VAL A 175 11.67 1.12 2.33
C VAL A 175 12.41 2.00 1.32
N ASP A 176 13.21 1.38 0.45
CA ASP A 176 14.02 2.07 -0.55
C ASP A 176 13.30 2.20 -1.90
N VAL A 177 12.51 1.17 -2.26
CA VAL A 177 11.82 1.09 -3.54
C VAL A 177 10.40 0.57 -3.34
N ILE A 178 9.46 1.08 -4.14
CA ILE A 178 8.08 0.58 -4.20
C ILE A 178 7.85 0.01 -5.60
N ILE A 179 7.32 -1.21 -5.66
CA ILE A 179 6.87 -1.85 -6.90
C ILE A 179 5.35 -1.80 -6.96
N THR A 180 4.81 -1.35 -8.09
CA THR A 180 3.38 -1.41 -8.40
C THR A 180 3.12 -2.20 -9.68
N GLY A 181 1.98 -2.90 -9.73
CA GLY A 181 1.46 -3.52 -10.94
C GLY A 181 0.66 -2.57 -11.83
N ASP A 182 0.42 -1.33 -11.37
CA ASP A 182 -0.35 -0.34 -12.12
C ASP A 182 0.40 0.06 -13.39
N SER A 183 -0.33 0.09 -14.51
CA SER A 183 0.17 0.64 -15.77
C SER A 183 0.49 2.13 -15.64
N SER A 184 1.35 2.67 -16.51
CA SER A 184 1.63 4.12 -16.54
C SER A 184 0.37 4.97 -16.72
N LYS A 185 -0.65 4.43 -17.39
CA LYS A 185 -1.95 5.08 -17.55
C LYS A 185 -2.71 5.14 -16.22
N GLU A 186 -2.76 4.04 -15.47
CA GLU A 186 -3.38 3.99 -14.14
C GLU A 186 -2.66 4.90 -13.16
N GLN A 187 -1.32 4.85 -13.13
CA GLN A 187 -0.52 5.77 -12.32
C GLN A 187 -0.85 7.24 -12.65
N THR A 188 -0.86 7.60 -13.95
CA THR A 188 -1.20 8.96 -14.40
C THR A 188 -2.63 9.35 -13.98
N ALA A 189 -3.57 8.42 -14.07
CA ALA A 189 -4.94 8.65 -13.61
C ALA A 189 -5.02 8.87 -12.10
N TYR A 190 -4.28 8.10 -11.28
CA TYR A 190 -4.18 8.32 -9.83
C TYR A 190 -3.58 9.68 -9.50
N PHE A 191 -2.52 10.10 -10.19
CA PHE A 191 -1.96 11.45 -10.03
C PHE A 191 -2.96 12.55 -10.40
N ALA A 192 -3.72 12.37 -11.48
CA ALA A 192 -4.74 13.33 -11.89
C ALA A 192 -5.89 13.40 -10.87
N TRP A 193 -6.33 12.26 -10.34
CA TRP A 193 -7.33 12.17 -9.29
C TRP A 193 -6.86 12.85 -7.99
N ALA A 194 -5.66 12.54 -7.50
CA ALA A 194 -5.08 13.16 -6.31
C ALA A 194 -5.02 14.69 -6.44
N ARG A 195 -4.59 15.20 -7.61
CA ARG A 195 -4.56 16.64 -7.91
C ARG A 195 -5.94 17.27 -8.03
N HIS A 196 -6.92 16.53 -8.51
CA HIS A 196 -8.29 17.01 -8.55
C HIS A 196 -8.85 17.18 -7.13
N LEU A 197 -8.64 16.17 -6.28
CA LEU A 197 -9.07 16.24 -4.88
C LEU A 197 -8.32 17.31 -4.08
N SER A 198 -7.01 17.53 -4.34
CA SER A 198 -6.25 18.57 -3.63
C SER A 198 -6.83 19.97 -3.86
N ARG A 199 -7.36 20.24 -5.07
CA ARG A 199 -8.06 21.49 -5.37
C ARG A 199 -9.41 21.59 -4.68
N ILE A 200 -10.17 20.50 -4.62
CA ILE A 200 -11.49 20.46 -3.95
C ILE A 200 -11.32 20.74 -2.45
N PHE A 201 -10.39 20.04 -1.82
CA PHE A 201 -10.16 20.10 -0.37
C PHE A 201 -9.13 21.14 0.07
N LYS A 202 -8.65 21.99 -0.86
CA LYS A 202 -7.64 23.05 -0.62
C LYS A 202 -6.38 22.54 0.10
N ALA A 203 -5.94 21.34 -0.24
CA ALA A 203 -4.70 20.76 0.27
C ALA A 203 -3.49 21.56 -0.25
N PRO A 204 -2.38 21.64 0.53
CA PRO A 204 -1.18 22.36 0.11
C PRO A 204 -0.65 21.86 -1.24
N ASP A 205 -0.17 22.76 -2.09
CA ASP A 205 0.48 22.40 -3.36
C ASP A 205 1.91 21.93 -3.05
N VAL A 206 2.17 20.63 -3.22
CA VAL A 206 3.47 20.02 -2.94
C VAL A 206 4.34 20.09 -4.19
N ASP A 207 5.64 20.35 -4.01
CA ASP A 207 6.60 20.44 -5.12
C ASP A 207 6.58 19.16 -5.98
N LYS A 208 6.33 19.36 -7.27
CA LYS A 208 6.22 18.31 -8.31
C LYS A 208 7.52 17.53 -8.50
N ASN A 209 8.66 18.08 -8.05
CA ASN A 209 9.97 17.45 -8.21
C ASN A 209 10.28 16.38 -7.14
N ARG A 210 9.44 16.20 -6.12
CA ARG A 210 9.68 15.23 -5.02
C ARG A 210 9.18 13.80 -5.31
N GLY A 211 8.78 13.48 -6.54
CA GLY A 211 8.40 12.11 -6.92
C GLY A 211 7.24 11.53 -6.10
N PHE A 212 7.37 10.28 -5.65
CA PHE A 212 6.33 9.59 -4.87
C PHE A 212 6.14 10.18 -3.45
N GLU A 213 7.19 10.74 -2.87
CA GLU A 213 7.11 11.41 -1.57
C GLU A 213 6.17 12.63 -1.65
N GLY A 214 6.35 13.48 -2.66
CA GLY A 214 5.46 14.63 -2.88
C GLY A 214 4.01 14.23 -3.19
N PHE A 215 3.81 13.04 -3.77
CA PHE A 215 2.48 12.46 -3.98
C PHE A 215 1.80 12.06 -2.67
N LEU A 216 2.53 11.40 -1.76
CA LEU A 216 2.01 11.05 -0.44
C LEU A 216 1.66 12.29 0.38
N GLU A 217 2.52 13.32 0.37
CA GLU A 217 2.24 14.60 1.05
C GLU A 217 0.98 15.29 0.48
N THR A 218 0.81 15.26 -0.84
CA THR A 218 -0.41 15.80 -1.49
C THR A 218 -1.65 15.06 -0.99
N LEU A 219 -1.57 13.73 -0.87
CA LEU A 219 -2.69 12.90 -0.44
C LEU A 219 -2.98 13.00 1.05
N ASP A 220 -1.98 13.26 1.88
CA ASP A 220 -2.18 13.58 3.30
C ASP A 220 -3.02 14.85 3.47
N GLY A 221 -2.67 15.91 2.73
CA GLY A 221 -3.46 17.14 2.71
C GLY A 221 -4.89 16.93 2.20
N VAL A 222 -5.07 16.07 1.19
CA VAL A 222 -6.40 15.68 0.69
C VAL A 222 -7.19 14.94 1.75
N ALA A 223 -6.59 13.94 2.40
CA ALA A 223 -7.23 13.14 3.43
C ALA A 223 -7.69 14.03 4.59
N LYS A 224 -6.83 14.95 5.04
CA LYS A 224 -7.16 15.92 6.07
C LYS A 224 -8.38 16.76 5.71
N GLY A 225 -8.36 17.41 4.54
CA GLY A 225 -9.48 18.25 4.12
C GLY A 225 -10.78 17.46 3.86
N TYR A 226 -10.68 16.25 3.31
CA TYR A 226 -11.81 15.33 3.14
C TYR A 226 -12.46 14.96 4.47
N TYR A 227 -11.67 14.55 5.46
CA TYR A 227 -12.19 14.17 6.77
C TYR A 227 -12.64 15.39 7.59
N GLU A 228 -11.96 16.53 7.52
CA GLU A 228 -12.44 17.78 8.12
C GLU A 228 -13.81 18.15 7.58
N GLU A 229 -13.98 18.10 6.25
CA GLU A 229 -15.27 18.34 5.64
C GLU A 229 -16.28 17.36 6.22
N ILE A 230 -16.10 16.05 6.08
CA ILE A 230 -17.03 14.99 6.54
C ILE A 230 -17.41 15.14 8.02
N TYR A 231 -16.44 15.45 8.88
CA TYR A 231 -16.61 15.48 10.34
C TYR A 231 -16.98 16.85 10.94
N ALA A 232 -16.93 17.94 10.17
CA ALA A 232 -17.20 19.30 10.65
C ALA A 232 -18.58 19.50 11.34
N ILE A 233 -19.58 18.64 11.05
CA ILE A 233 -20.91 18.74 11.68
C ILE A 233 -20.93 18.04 13.06
N ILE A 234 -20.14 16.98 13.26
CA ILE A 234 -20.06 16.28 14.56
C ILE A 234 -19.41 17.18 15.62
N MET A 235 -18.46 18.04 15.22
CA MET A 235 -17.85 19.02 16.13
C MET A 235 -18.78 20.15 16.60
N ARG A 236 -19.96 20.34 15.98
CA ARG A 236 -20.96 21.30 16.49
C ARG A 236 -21.88 20.72 17.57
N LEU A 237 -21.90 19.40 17.77
CA LEU A 237 -22.82 18.76 18.72
C LEU A 237 -22.15 17.87 19.78
N SER A 238 -20.90 17.46 19.63
CA SER A 238 -20.19 16.72 20.69
C SER A 238 -18.71 17.02 20.66
N ALA A 239 -18.25 17.77 21.65
CA ALA A 239 -16.84 17.93 21.97
C ALA A 239 -16.26 16.59 22.47
N CYS A 240 -15.88 15.69 21.55
CA CYS A 240 -14.89 14.62 21.78
C CYS A 240 -14.61 13.88 20.45
N VAL A 241 -13.70 14.39 19.62
CA VAL A 241 -13.02 13.59 18.59
C VAL A 241 -11.54 13.90 18.68
N VAL A 242 -10.75 12.83 18.82
CA VAL A 242 -9.31 12.86 19.05
C VAL A 242 -8.60 13.56 17.90
N ARG A 243 -7.77 14.54 18.27
CA ARG A 243 -6.90 15.36 17.43
C ARG A 243 -5.85 14.46 16.76
N LEU A 244 -5.94 14.25 15.45
CA LEU A 244 -4.89 13.64 14.62
C LEU A 244 -3.89 14.73 14.24
N GLU A 245 -2.84 14.91 15.05
CA GLU A 245 -1.63 15.62 14.65
C GLU A 245 -0.67 14.59 14.03
N LEU A 246 -0.61 14.54 12.70
CA LEU A 246 0.47 13.89 11.96
C LEU A 246 1.71 14.80 12.07
N HIS A 247 2.58 14.51 13.02
CA HIS A 247 3.90 15.14 13.12
C HIS A 247 4.93 14.25 12.40
N TRP A 248 5.26 14.63 11.17
CA TRP A 248 6.34 14.06 10.40
C TRP A 248 7.67 14.64 10.88
N GLY A 249 8.44 13.85 11.64
CA GLY A 249 9.80 14.21 12.04
C GLY A 249 10.78 13.92 10.91
N PHE A 250 11.03 14.90 10.04
CA PHE A 250 12.12 14.84 9.07
C PHE A 250 13.41 15.31 9.74
N SER A 251 14.41 14.44 9.86
CA SER A 251 15.80 14.84 10.02
C SER A 251 16.51 14.62 8.69
N SER A 252 16.86 15.71 8.03
CA SER A 252 17.68 15.71 6.82
C SER A 252 19.14 15.40 7.18
N VAL A 253 19.67 14.30 6.63
CA VAL A 253 21.10 14.15 6.31
C VAL A 253 21.20 13.45 4.96
#